data_AF-A0A959KYP7-F1
#
_entry.id   AF-A0A959KYP7-F1
#
_cell.length_a   1.000
_cell.length_b   1.000
_cell.length_c   1.000
_cell.angle_alpha   90.00
_cell.angle_beta   90.00
_cell.angle_gamma   90.00
#
_symmetry.space_group_name_H-M   'P 1'
#
loop_
_entity.id
_entity.type
_entity.pdbx_description
1 polymer ?
#
loop_
_entity_poly.entity_id
_entity_poly.type
_entity_poly.pdbx_seq_one_letter_code
_entity_poly.pdbx_strand_id
1 'polypeptide(L)'
;MNIQINKQYSFLILLAGSIIIPPLFFIIYRLIAYQAMPIDAYWQYILYYLDNNPSFHPYAPFVYRPIYPLIGTLVYQIIPLITFSEPTSFSPEQLKAIESLALINAICIYLIGVVTIWILQENKLTNKSFALTSGILAASLMFYTAFFGIDPFAFLFTIILMKFENNRSIFIPSILFSVAISEKICFVFFVYFLLKYLATHKIDFVSLFTIVFTMILYVFLRKWGPYGGHEEQINISAFKDSFTNSLTYLMTIKGLYINVLPMAILLFFFFFSKKDIPGLWTFPLVLFFIGLTMNMAFNIGRLVLHALPFFIPSIYQTVERLSTRQFSHG
;
A
#
# COMPACT_ATOMS: atom_id res chain seq x y z
N MET A 1 -1.02 29.33 0.24
CA MET A 1 -1.03 28.57 -1.02
C MET A 1 -2.46 28.15 -1.28
N ASN A 2 -3.20 28.89 -2.12
CA ASN A 2 -4.62 28.64 -2.36
C ASN A 2 -4.79 27.54 -3.41
N ILE A 3 -5.17 26.34 -2.95
CA ILE A 3 -5.57 25.23 -3.82
C ILE A 3 -7.00 25.54 -4.30
N GLN A 4 -7.14 26.31 -5.39
CA GLN A 4 -8.41 26.41 -6.10
C GLN A 4 -8.61 25.13 -6.91
N ILE A 5 -9.05 24.04 -6.26
CA ILE A 5 -9.67 22.95 -7.01
C ILE A 5 -10.94 23.52 -7.62
N ASN A 6 -10.93 23.67 -8.94
CA ASN A 6 -12.07 24.19 -9.68
C ASN A 6 -13.30 23.31 -9.38
N LYS A 7 -14.40 23.92 -8.94
CA LYS A 7 -15.60 23.26 -8.36
C LYS A 7 -16.13 22.09 -9.23
N GLN A 8 -15.96 22.20 -10.56
CA GLN A 8 -16.33 21.17 -11.53
C GLN A 8 -15.55 19.85 -11.33
N TYR A 9 -14.27 19.91 -10.95
CA TYR A 9 -13.45 18.72 -10.71
C TYR A 9 -13.77 18.05 -9.39
N SER A 10 -14.05 18.81 -8.33
CA SER A 10 -14.53 18.26 -7.07
C SER A 10 -15.82 17.46 -7.28
N PHE A 11 -16.73 17.96 -8.12
CA PHE A 11 -17.96 17.26 -8.47
C PHE A 11 -17.70 15.96 -9.25
N LEU A 12 -16.85 15.98 -10.27
CA LEU A 12 -16.51 14.78 -11.05
C LEU A 12 -15.78 13.72 -10.22
N ILE A 13 -14.90 14.13 -9.31
CA ILE A 13 -14.25 13.25 -8.35
C ILE A 13 -15.33 12.59 -7.48
N LEU A 14 -16.17 13.39 -6.81
CA LEU A 14 -17.26 12.85 -5.98
C LEU A 14 -18.20 11.90 -6.74
N LEU A 15 -18.54 12.23 -7.99
CA LEU A 15 -19.36 11.38 -8.86
C LEU A 15 -18.65 10.07 -9.24
N ALA A 16 -17.36 10.11 -9.58
CA ALA A 16 -16.59 8.90 -9.84
C ALA A 16 -16.48 8.04 -8.57
N GLY A 17 -16.33 8.68 -7.40
CA GLY A 17 -16.30 8.01 -6.11
C GLY A 17 -17.61 7.29 -5.82
N SER A 18 -18.76 7.93 -6.06
CA SER A 18 -20.07 7.31 -5.84
C SER A 18 -20.35 6.14 -6.78
N ILE A 19 -19.68 6.05 -7.94
CA ILE A 19 -19.81 4.92 -8.87
C ILE A 19 -18.82 3.79 -8.54
N ILE A 20 -17.59 4.11 -8.15
CA ILE A 20 -16.50 3.12 -7.97
C ILE A 20 -16.49 2.51 -6.57
N ILE A 21 -16.74 3.32 -5.52
CA ILE A 21 -16.63 2.85 -4.14
C ILE A 21 -17.64 1.74 -3.84
N PRO A 22 -18.95 1.85 -4.18
CA PRO A 22 -19.91 0.80 -3.85
C PRO A 22 -19.56 -0.59 -4.40
N PRO A 23 -19.25 -0.79 -5.70
CA PRO A 23 -18.92 -2.12 -6.21
C PRO A 23 -17.62 -2.65 -5.59
N LEU A 24 -16.60 -1.81 -5.40
CA LEU A 24 -15.34 -2.22 -4.79
C LEU A 24 -15.52 -2.65 -3.33
N PHE A 25 -16.31 -1.88 -2.58
CA PHE A 25 -16.70 -2.21 -1.21
C PHE A 25 -17.38 -3.58 -1.15
N PHE A 26 -18.40 -3.84 -1.97
CA PHE A 26 -19.10 -5.12 -1.97
C PHE A 26 -18.20 -6.29 -2.36
N ILE A 27 -17.27 -6.09 -3.29
CA ILE A 27 -16.28 -7.11 -3.66
C ILE A 27 -15.39 -7.45 -2.46
N ILE A 28 -14.79 -6.44 -1.82
CA ILE A 28 -13.91 -6.65 -0.67
C ILE A 28 -14.68 -7.29 0.49
N TYR A 29 -15.87 -6.78 0.78
CA TYR A 29 -16.71 -7.27 1.87
C TYR A 29 -17.06 -8.75 1.66
N ARG A 30 -17.50 -9.15 0.46
CA ARG A 30 -17.82 -10.55 0.16
C ARG A 30 -16.59 -11.45 0.23
N LEU A 31 -15.46 -11.03 -0.34
CA LEU A 31 -14.23 -11.82 -0.28
C LEU A 31 -13.83 -12.14 1.16
N ILE A 32 -14.02 -11.17 2.07
CA ILE A 32 -13.70 -11.34 3.49
C ILE A 32 -14.76 -12.19 4.20
N ALA A 33 -16.04 -11.85 4.04
CA ALA A 33 -17.15 -12.52 4.73
C ALA A 33 -17.27 -14.02 4.38
N TYR A 34 -16.96 -14.40 3.14
CA TYR A 34 -16.96 -15.79 2.70
C TYR A 34 -15.59 -16.48 2.81
N GLN A 35 -14.61 -15.84 3.47
CA GLN A 35 -13.26 -16.38 3.66
C GLN A 35 -12.60 -16.86 2.35
N ALA A 36 -12.92 -16.20 1.24
CA ALA A 36 -12.39 -16.55 -0.08
C ALA A 36 -10.89 -16.23 -0.21
N MET A 37 -10.35 -15.43 0.70
CA MET A 37 -8.93 -15.09 0.82
C MET A 37 -8.50 -15.13 2.29
N PRO A 38 -7.21 -15.42 2.59
CA PRO A 38 -6.68 -15.28 3.94
C PRO A 38 -6.65 -13.81 4.36
N ILE A 39 -7.01 -13.53 5.61
CA ILE A 39 -7.35 -12.17 6.06
C ILE A 39 -6.57 -11.81 7.30
N ASP A 40 -5.99 -10.61 7.29
CA ASP A 40 -5.48 -10.00 8.51
C ASP A 40 -6.66 -9.74 9.46
N ALA A 41 -6.62 -10.29 10.67
CA ALA A 41 -7.74 -10.25 11.62
C ALA A 41 -7.93 -8.88 12.31
N TYR A 42 -7.77 -7.76 11.58
CA TYR A 42 -7.97 -6.40 12.11
C TYR A 42 -9.39 -6.15 12.63
N TRP A 43 -10.38 -6.92 12.17
CA TRP A 43 -11.75 -6.85 12.70
C TRP A 43 -11.80 -7.19 14.20
N GLN A 44 -10.90 -8.05 14.70
CA GLN A 44 -10.82 -8.39 16.13
C GLN A 44 -10.41 -7.17 16.97
N TYR A 45 -9.53 -6.32 16.42
CA TYR A 45 -9.08 -5.09 17.08
C TYR A 45 -10.20 -4.06 17.16
N ILE A 46 -11.04 -3.96 16.13
CA ILE A 46 -12.23 -3.09 16.18
C ILE A 46 -13.16 -3.51 17.31
N LEU A 47 -13.46 -4.81 17.41
CA LEU A 47 -14.34 -5.33 18.45
C LEU A 47 -13.72 -5.21 19.84
N TYR A 48 -12.39 -5.40 19.94
CA TYR A 48 -11.64 -5.19 21.18
C TYR A 48 -11.72 -3.72 21.64
N TYR A 49 -11.54 -2.74 20.75
CA TYR A 49 -11.68 -1.32 21.10
C TYR A 49 -13.10 -0.89 21.47
N LEU A 50 -14.09 -1.69 21.11
CA LEU A 50 -15.50 -1.47 21.44
C LEU A 50 -15.98 -2.30 22.63
N ASP A 51 -15.07 -3.00 23.33
CA ASP A 51 -15.37 -3.95 24.41
C ASP A 51 -16.35 -5.10 24.01
N ASN A 52 -16.51 -5.34 22.71
CA ASN A 52 -17.37 -6.39 22.17
C ASN A 52 -16.66 -7.75 22.05
N ASN A 53 -15.36 -7.80 22.35
CA ASN A 53 -14.58 -9.04 22.40
C ASN A 53 -13.49 -8.99 23.48
N PRO A 54 -13.88 -9.02 24.78
CA PRO A 54 -12.95 -8.83 25.88
C PRO A 54 -11.97 -10.00 26.07
N SER A 55 -12.27 -11.18 25.50
CA SER A 55 -11.38 -12.36 25.53
C SER A 55 -10.28 -12.32 24.46
N PHE A 56 -10.34 -11.36 23.52
CA PHE A 56 -9.29 -11.19 22.53
C PHE A 56 -8.02 -10.61 23.17
N HIS A 57 -6.91 -11.31 22.98
CA HIS A 57 -5.59 -10.83 23.38
C HIS A 57 -4.86 -10.22 22.16
N PRO A 58 -4.58 -8.90 22.17
CA PRO A 58 -3.80 -8.25 21.12
C PRO A 58 -2.42 -8.90 20.96
N TYR A 59 -1.93 -8.99 19.72
CA TYR A 59 -0.65 -9.63 19.41
C TYR A 59 0.10 -8.93 18.26
N ALA A 60 1.41 -9.17 18.19
CA ALA A 60 2.26 -8.60 17.15
C ALA A 60 2.03 -9.28 15.78
N PRO A 61 2.11 -8.55 14.66
CA PRO A 61 2.45 -7.13 14.54
C PRO A 61 1.24 -6.17 14.61
N PHE A 62 0.02 -6.69 14.60
CA PHE A 62 -1.20 -5.91 14.40
C PHE A 62 -1.45 -4.87 15.50
N VAL A 63 -1.15 -5.19 16.76
CA VAL A 63 -1.28 -4.26 17.89
C VAL A 63 -0.41 -3.01 17.76
N TYR A 64 0.71 -3.10 17.04
CA TYR A 64 1.62 -1.98 16.81
C TYR A 64 1.18 -1.11 15.63
N ARG A 65 0.09 -1.47 14.93
CA ARG A 65 -0.50 -0.73 13.81
C ARG A 65 -1.91 -0.23 14.15
N PRO A 66 -2.11 0.53 15.25
CA PRO A 66 -3.44 0.83 15.77
C PRO A 66 -4.27 1.77 14.89
N ILE A 67 -3.64 2.58 14.03
CA ILE A 67 -4.34 3.66 13.32
C ILE A 67 -5.40 3.12 12.35
N TYR A 68 -5.08 2.06 11.61
CA TYR A 68 -6.01 1.44 10.67
C TYR A 68 -7.27 0.88 11.35
N PRO A 69 -7.18 0.01 12.38
CA PRO A 69 -8.37 -0.47 13.10
C PRO A 69 -9.07 0.64 13.89
N LEU A 70 -8.38 1.67 14.39
CA LEU A 70 -9.05 2.82 15.06
C LEU A 70 -9.97 3.58 14.10
N ILE A 71 -9.52 3.84 12.86
CA ILE A 71 -10.39 4.43 11.84
C ILE A 71 -11.55 3.47 11.52
N GLY A 72 -11.28 2.16 11.48
CA GLY A 72 -12.28 1.10 11.42
C GLY A 72 -13.38 1.23 12.48
N THR A 73 -12.99 1.43 13.74
CA THR A 73 -13.92 1.64 14.86
C THR A 73 -14.81 2.86 14.67
N LEU A 74 -14.27 3.97 14.16
CA LEU A 74 -15.09 5.15 13.87
C LEU A 74 -16.12 4.87 12.77
N VAL A 75 -15.71 4.19 11.69
CA VAL A 75 -16.61 3.81 10.59
C VAL A 75 -17.68 2.83 11.07
N TYR A 76 -17.31 1.85 11.88
CA TYR A 76 -18.22 0.86 12.47
C TYR A 76 -19.39 1.51 13.22
N GLN A 77 -19.14 2.61 13.93
CA GLN A 77 -20.17 3.32 14.69
C GLN A 77 -21.18 4.04 13.79
N ILE A 78 -20.80 4.39 12.57
CA ILE A 78 -21.59 5.22 11.65
C ILE A 78 -22.40 4.37 10.66
N ILE A 79 -21.82 3.29 10.15
CA ILE A 79 -22.47 2.50 9.09
C ILE A 79 -23.57 1.58 9.65
N PRO A 80 -24.68 1.37 8.91
CA PRO A 80 -25.58 0.26 9.20
C PRO A 80 -24.91 -1.07 8.85
N LEU A 81 -25.38 -2.17 9.45
CA LEU A 81 -24.94 -3.51 9.04
C LEU A 81 -25.66 -3.91 7.74
N ILE A 82 -24.91 -4.30 6.72
CA ILE A 82 -25.44 -4.94 5.52
C ILE A 82 -25.35 -6.46 5.67
N THR A 83 -26.51 -7.10 5.71
CA THR A 83 -26.63 -8.56 5.79
C THR A 83 -26.62 -9.21 4.42
N PHE A 84 -25.95 -10.36 4.31
CA PHE A 84 -26.03 -11.20 3.13
C PHE A 84 -27.24 -12.14 3.21
N SER A 85 -27.76 -12.54 2.04
CA SER A 85 -28.83 -13.54 1.95
C SER A 85 -28.35 -14.95 2.30
N GLU A 86 -27.06 -15.22 2.14
CA GLU A 86 -26.44 -16.51 2.47
C GLU A 86 -25.78 -16.44 3.86
N PRO A 87 -25.82 -17.55 4.63
CA PRO A 87 -25.19 -17.60 5.94
C PRO A 87 -23.66 -17.49 5.82
N THR A 88 -23.06 -16.72 6.71
CA THR A 88 -21.61 -16.63 6.86
C THR A 88 -21.20 -17.22 8.21
N SER A 89 -19.92 -17.57 8.36
CA SER A 89 -19.39 -18.07 9.63
C SER A 89 -19.22 -17.00 10.71
N PHE A 90 -19.49 -15.73 10.39
CA PHE A 90 -19.24 -14.59 11.26
C PHE A 90 -20.51 -14.12 11.96
N SER A 91 -20.38 -13.65 13.20
CA SER A 91 -21.48 -12.99 13.92
C SER A 91 -21.84 -11.64 13.27
N PRO A 92 -23.03 -11.08 13.54
CA PRO A 92 -23.41 -9.75 13.04
C PRO A 92 -22.41 -8.64 13.38
N GLU A 93 -21.83 -8.66 14.60
CA GLU A 93 -20.83 -7.71 15.05
C GLU A 93 -19.52 -7.87 14.26
N GLN A 94 -19.10 -9.11 14.02
CA GLN A 94 -17.91 -9.42 13.21
C GLN A 94 -18.12 -8.98 11.77
N LEU A 95 -19.29 -9.24 11.19
CA LEU A 95 -19.65 -8.78 9.85
C LEU A 95 -19.62 -7.26 9.75
N LYS A 96 -20.17 -6.55 10.72
CA LYS A 96 -20.13 -5.08 10.74
C LYS A 96 -18.69 -4.54 10.87
N ALA A 97 -17.84 -5.19 11.65
CA ALA A 97 -16.42 -4.84 11.75
C ALA A 97 -15.69 -5.07 10.44
N ILE A 98 -15.92 -6.21 9.80
CA ILE A 98 -15.42 -6.51 8.46
C ILE A 98 -15.91 -5.48 7.43
N GLU A 99 -17.19 -5.11 7.48
CA GLU A 99 -17.82 -4.14 6.59
C GLU A 99 -17.13 -2.77 6.70
N SER A 100 -16.85 -2.33 7.92
CA SER A 100 -16.16 -1.06 8.16
C SER A 100 -14.75 -1.03 7.54
N LEU A 101 -14.00 -2.13 7.64
CA LEU A 101 -12.67 -2.27 7.03
C LEU A 101 -12.74 -2.34 5.51
N ALA A 102 -13.72 -3.07 4.97
CA ALA A 102 -13.94 -3.14 3.53
C ALA A 102 -14.24 -1.77 2.93
N LEU A 103 -15.03 -0.95 3.62
CA LEU A 103 -15.35 0.41 3.20
C LEU A 103 -14.10 1.29 3.23
N ILE A 104 -13.30 1.23 4.29
CA ILE A 104 -12.03 1.97 4.38
C ILE A 104 -11.10 1.59 3.24
N ASN A 105 -10.94 0.31 2.94
CA ASN A 105 -10.07 -0.14 1.84
C ASN A 105 -10.57 0.35 0.49
N ALA A 106 -11.87 0.27 0.23
CA ALA A 106 -12.46 0.80 -1.01
C ALA A 106 -12.22 2.30 -1.16
N ILE A 107 -12.39 3.07 -0.07
CA ILE A 107 -12.10 4.50 -0.03
C ILE A 107 -10.60 4.75 -0.26
N CYS A 108 -9.71 4.00 0.37
CA CYS A 108 -8.26 4.16 0.22
C CYS A 108 -7.81 3.93 -1.23
N ILE A 109 -8.29 2.86 -1.88
CA ILE A 109 -7.97 2.55 -3.29
C ILE A 109 -8.43 3.67 -4.21
N TYR A 110 -9.64 4.18 -3.98
CA TYR A 110 -10.14 5.34 -4.71
C TYR A 110 -9.27 6.60 -4.47
N LEU A 111 -8.94 6.89 -3.21
CA LEU A 111 -8.11 8.03 -2.83
C LEU A 111 -6.68 7.93 -3.38
N ILE A 112 -6.12 6.73 -3.52
CA ILE A 112 -4.81 6.52 -4.17
C ILE A 112 -4.82 7.11 -5.59
N GLY A 113 -5.87 6.85 -6.37
CA GLY A 113 -6.02 7.42 -7.70
C GLY A 113 -6.13 8.94 -7.67
N VAL A 114 -6.98 9.48 -6.79
CA VAL A 114 -7.21 10.93 -6.66
C VAL A 114 -5.94 11.67 -6.21
N VAL A 115 -5.25 11.17 -5.19
CA VAL A 115 -4.02 11.78 -4.66
C VAL A 115 -2.90 11.69 -5.69
N THR A 116 -2.80 10.59 -6.44
CA THR A 116 -1.86 10.46 -7.55
C THR A 116 -2.10 11.54 -8.61
N ILE A 117 -3.36 11.76 -9.02
CA ILE A 117 -3.72 12.82 -9.97
C ILE A 117 -3.33 14.19 -9.44
N TRP A 118 -3.65 14.47 -8.18
CA TRP A 118 -3.33 15.74 -7.53
C TRP A 118 -1.83 16.01 -7.50
N ILE A 119 -1.02 15.02 -7.10
CA ILE A 119 0.45 15.15 -7.07
C ILE A 119 1.01 15.42 -8.47
N LEU A 120 0.52 14.70 -9.48
CA LEU A 120 0.98 14.89 -10.87
C LEU A 120 0.66 16.29 -11.37
N GLN A 121 -0.55 16.80 -11.10
CA GLN A 121 -0.97 18.14 -11.52
C GLN A 121 -0.18 19.26 -10.85
N GLU A 122 0.16 19.13 -9.56
CA GLU A 122 0.98 20.14 -8.88
C GLU A 122 2.43 20.18 -9.37
N ASN A 123 2.97 19.04 -9.82
CA ASN A 123 4.34 18.94 -10.33
C ASN A 123 4.50 19.51 -11.77
N LYS A 124 3.58 20.36 -12.23
CA LYS A 124 3.54 20.97 -13.57
C LYS A 124 3.55 19.93 -14.71
N LEU A 125 3.12 18.70 -14.46
CA LEU A 125 2.86 17.74 -15.52
C LEU A 125 1.50 18.10 -16.14
N THR A 126 1.56 18.66 -17.36
CA THR A 126 0.54 19.61 -17.85
C THR A 126 -0.73 18.96 -18.39
N ASN A 127 -0.69 17.71 -18.85
CA ASN A 127 -1.85 17.06 -19.44
C ASN A 127 -2.69 16.31 -18.38
N LYS A 128 -3.91 16.80 -18.16
CA LYS A 128 -4.88 16.26 -17.19
C LYS A 128 -5.32 14.84 -17.53
N SER A 129 -5.47 14.51 -18.81
CA SER A 129 -5.91 13.17 -19.24
C SER A 129 -4.87 12.12 -18.89
N PHE A 130 -3.58 12.41 -19.09
CA PHE A 130 -2.50 11.50 -18.71
C PHE A 130 -2.40 11.34 -17.19
N ALA A 131 -2.64 12.41 -16.43
CA ALA A 131 -2.69 12.32 -14.96
C ALA A 131 -3.85 11.44 -14.50
N LEU A 132 -5.05 11.60 -15.09
CA LEU A 132 -6.22 10.77 -14.82
C LEU A 132 -5.94 9.28 -15.08
N THR A 133 -5.44 8.95 -16.28
CA THR A 133 -5.08 7.57 -16.65
C THR A 133 -4.04 6.99 -15.68
N SER A 134 -3.04 7.79 -15.29
CA SER A 134 -2.02 7.36 -14.33
C SER A 134 -2.59 7.08 -12.94
N GLY A 135 -3.52 7.91 -12.46
CA GLY A 135 -4.22 7.68 -11.20
C GLY A 135 -5.07 6.41 -11.23
N ILE A 136 -5.79 6.16 -12.34
CA ILE A 136 -6.56 4.93 -12.53
C ILE A 136 -5.63 3.71 -12.55
N LEU A 137 -4.50 3.79 -13.26
CA LEU A 137 -3.52 2.70 -13.28
C LEU A 137 -2.94 2.44 -11.89
N ALA A 138 -2.57 3.47 -11.14
CA ALA A 138 -2.06 3.34 -9.78
C ALA A 138 -3.08 2.66 -8.84
N ALA A 139 -4.35 3.07 -8.90
CA ALA A 139 -5.42 2.44 -8.13
C ALA A 139 -5.66 0.97 -8.56
N SER A 140 -5.68 0.69 -9.86
CA SER A 140 -5.86 -0.68 -10.39
C SER A 140 -4.72 -1.61 -10.00
N LEU A 141 -3.50 -1.11 -9.85
CA LEU A 141 -2.37 -1.94 -9.40
C LEU A 141 -2.52 -2.38 -7.93
N MET A 142 -3.41 -1.79 -7.15
CA MET A 142 -3.70 -2.26 -5.79
C MET A 142 -4.28 -3.67 -5.76
N PHE A 143 -4.91 -4.15 -6.83
CA PHE A 143 -5.42 -5.53 -6.89
C PHE A 143 -4.33 -6.61 -6.81
N TYR A 144 -3.07 -6.26 -7.04
CA TYR A 144 -1.92 -7.15 -6.85
C TYR A 144 -1.30 -7.05 -5.44
N THR A 145 -1.85 -6.19 -4.58
CA THR A 145 -1.50 -6.07 -3.16
C THR A 145 -2.54 -6.81 -2.31
N ALA A 146 -2.36 -6.86 -0.98
CA ALA A 146 -3.45 -7.30 -0.11
C ALA A 146 -4.47 -6.17 0.06
N PHE A 147 -5.25 -5.90 -1.00
CA PHE A 147 -6.20 -4.80 -1.07
C PHE A 147 -7.39 -4.92 -0.10
N PHE A 148 -7.53 -6.09 0.54
CA PHE A 148 -8.48 -6.39 1.61
C PHE A 148 -7.87 -6.23 3.01
N GLY A 149 -6.56 -5.94 3.12
CA GLY A 149 -5.85 -5.71 4.38
C GLY A 149 -5.43 -4.25 4.56
N ILE A 150 -4.39 -4.01 5.35
CA ILE A 150 -3.88 -2.66 5.66
C ILE A 150 -3.12 -1.98 4.50
N ASP A 151 -2.79 -2.72 3.45
CA ASP A 151 -1.91 -2.23 2.39
C ASP A 151 -2.43 -0.97 1.69
N PRO A 152 -3.70 -0.87 1.22
CA PRO A 152 -4.17 0.35 0.59
C PRO A 152 -4.00 1.60 1.45
N PHE A 153 -4.20 1.46 2.76
CA PHE A 153 -4.01 2.55 3.71
C PHE A 153 -2.53 2.95 3.81
N ALA A 154 -1.62 1.98 3.92
CA ALA A 154 -0.17 2.22 3.93
C ALA A 154 0.34 2.82 2.61
N PHE A 155 -0.21 2.39 1.47
CA PHE A 155 0.11 2.92 0.14
C PHE A 155 -0.31 4.38 0.00
N LEU A 156 -1.55 4.70 0.38
CA LEU A 156 -2.06 6.07 0.37
C LEU A 156 -1.14 6.99 1.18
N PHE A 157 -0.77 6.57 2.40
CA PHE A 157 0.15 7.33 3.25
C PHE A 157 1.54 7.48 2.62
N THR A 158 2.07 6.44 1.98
CA THR A 158 3.38 6.48 1.29
C THR A 158 3.38 7.46 0.12
N ILE A 159 2.30 7.49 -0.69
CA ILE A 159 2.14 8.44 -1.80
C ILE A 159 2.10 9.88 -1.28
N ILE A 160 1.32 10.13 -0.21
CA ILE A 160 1.26 11.45 0.42
C ILE A 160 2.63 11.86 0.96
N LEU A 161 3.32 10.95 1.66
CA LEU A 161 4.65 11.19 2.20
C LEU A 161 5.68 11.53 1.12
N MET A 162 5.64 10.83 -0.02
CA MET A 162 6.55 11.09 -1.14
C MET A 162 6.43 12.53 -1.63
N LYS A 163 5.21 13.10 -1.66
CA LYS A 163 5.01 14.52 -2.01
C LYS A 163 5.81 15.44 -1.08
N PHE A 164 5.88 15.10 0.20
CA PHE A 164 6.53 15.90 1.22
C PHE A 164 7.98 15.48 1.49
N GLU A 165 8.61 14.66 0.63
CA GLU A 165 9.98 14.16 0.87
C GLU A 165 11.01 15.29 1.09
N ASN A 166 10.81 16.45 0.46
CA ASN A 166 11.70 17.61 0.57
C ASN A 166 11.33 18.54 1.74
N ASN A 167 10.16 18.36 2.37
CA ASN A 167 9.71 19.15 3.51
C ASN A 167 9.95 18.38 4.81
N ARG A 168 11.14 18.53 5.38
CA ARG A 168 11.58 17.83 6.59
C ARG A 168 10.62 17.99 7.77
N SER A 169 9.99 19.16 7.92
CA SER A 169 9.05 19.43 9.01
C SER A 169 7.81 18.55 8.97
N ILE A 170 7.41 18.06 7.79
CA ILE A 170 6.29 17.13 7.62
C ILE A 170 6.81 15.70 7.53
N PHE A 171 7.88 15.47 6.75
CA PHE A 171 8.41 14.15 6.46
C PHE A 171 8.91 13.43 7.72
N ILE A 172 9.74 14.07 8.56
CA ILE A 172 10.36 13.44 9.72
C ILE A 172 9.30 12.98 10.75
N PRO A 173 8.38 13.83 11.22
CA PRO A 173 7.34 13.39 12.15
C PRO A 173 6.46 12.27 11.57
N SER A 174 6.14 12.37 10.27
CA SER A 174 5.32 11.37 9.59
C SER A 174 6.01 10.02 9.45
N ILE A 175 7.34 10.00 9.23
CA ILE A 175 8.13 8.76 9.23
C ILE A 175 8.21 8.15 10.62
N LEU A 176 8.41 8.95 11.68
CA LEU A 176 8.39 8.45 13.06
C LEU A 176 7.02 7.83 13.40
N PHE A 177 5.94 8.47 12.97
CA PHE A 177 4.58 7.99 13.18
C PHE A 177 4.20 6.80 12.28
N SER A 178 4.93 6.58 11.18
CA SER A 178 4.56 5.58 10.17
C SER A 178 4.43 4.16 10.71
N VAL A 179 5.16 3.81 11.79
CA VAL A 179 5.07 2.49 12.44
C VAL A 179 3.67 2.22 12.98
N ALA A 180 2.98 3.24 13.49
CA ALA A 180 1.61 3.11 13.98
C ALA A 180 0.59 2.85 12.85
N ILE A 181 0.99 3.08 11.60
CA ILE A 181 0.23 2.77 10.39
C ILE A 181 0.69 1.43 9.81
N SER A 182 1.95 1.34 9.43
CA SER A 182 2.57 0.15 8.85
C SER A 182 4.09 0.33 8.82
N GLU A 183 4.83 -0.65 9.34
CA GLU A 183 6.29 -0.70 9.25
C GLU A 183 6.80 -0.77 7.81
N LYS A 184 5.95 -1.20 6.87
CA LYS A 184 6.32 -1.24 5.45
C LYS A 184 6.65 0.15 4.91
N ILE A 185 6.02 1.21 5.44
CA ILE A 185 6.26 2.59 5.01
C ILE A 185 7.73 2.96 5.25
N CYS A 186 8.22 2.81 6.49
CA CYS A 186 9.61 3.16 6.80
C CYS A 186 10.61 2.26 6.07
N PHE A 187 10.30 0.97 5.94
CA PHE A 187 11.14 0.03 5.18
C PHE A 187 11.29 0.42 3.70
N VAL A 188 10.20 0.81 3.04
CA VAL A 188 10.23 1.19 1.63
C VAL A 188 10.98 2.51 1.44
N PHE A 189 10.79 3.48 2.32
CA PHE A 189 11.60 4.71 2.31
C PHE A 189 13.08 4.43 2.57
N PHE A 190 13.43 3.48 3.44
CA PHE A 190 14.82 3.07 3.66
C PHE A 190 15.46 2.59 2.35
N VAL A 191 14.80 1.66 1.65
CA VAL A 191 15.31 1.15 0.37
C VAL A 191 15.40 2.27 -0.67
N TYR A 192 14.39 3.14 -0.77
CA TYR A 192 14.42 4.28 -1.68
C TYR A 192 15.61 5.22 -1.44
N PHE A 193 15.82 5.67 -0.20
CA PHE A 193 16.92 6.58 0.13
C PHE A 193 18.29 5.91 -0.03
N LEU A 194 18.41 4.61 0.27
CA LEU A 194 19.63 3.84 0.04
C LEU A 194 19.97 3.79 -1.45
N LEU A 195 19.00 3.47 -2.31
CA LEU A 195 19.21 3.41 -3.77
C LEU A 195 19.49 4.79 -4.37
N LYS A 196 18.78 5.82 -3.92
CA LYS A 196 19.04 7.21 -4.30
C LYS A 196 20.46 7.64 -3.93
N TYR A 197 20.95 7.22 -2.77
CA TYR A 197 22.35 7.44 -2.37
C TYR A 197 23.32 6.70 -3.29
N LEU A 198 23.12 5.40 -3.52
CA LEU A 198 24.01 4.62 -4.38
C LEU A 198 24.09 5.18 -5.81
N ALA A 199 23.01 5.76 -6.30
CA ALA A 199 22.95 6.30 -7.66
C ALA A 199 23.45 7.75 -7.79
N THR A 200 23.37 8.57 -6.74
CA THR A 200 23.69 10.00 -6.82
C THR A 200 24.84 10.45 -5.92
N HIS A 201 25.29 9.59 -5.00
CA HIS A 201 26.18 9.89 -3.88
C HIS A 201 25.73 11.07 -2.99
N LYS A 202 24.46 11.49 -3.08
CA LYS A 202 23.86 12.52 -2.23
C LYS A 202 22.98 11.86 -1.17
N ILE A 203 23.26 12.14 0.10
CA ILE A 203 22.47 11.63 1.24
C ILE A 203 21.79 12.80 1.93
N ASP A 204 20.47 12.69 2.12
CA ASP A 204 19.80 13.43 3.17
C ASP A 204 19.95 12.67 4.50
N PHE A 205 21.07 12.91 5.20
CA PHE A 205 21.45 12.13 6.38
C PHE A 205 20.39 12.18 7.48
N VAL A 206 19.70 13.30 7.61
CA VAL A 206 18.64 13.48 8.63
C VAL A 206 17.47 12.53 8.35
N SER A 207 17.02 12.48 7.09
CA SER A 207 15.93 11.59 6.67
C SER A 207 16.34 10.12 6.81
N LEU A 208 17.55 9.75 6.36
CA LEU A 208 18.04 8.38 6.47
C LEU A 208 18.18 7.94 7.94
N PHE A 209 18.78 8.77 8.80
CA PHE A 209 18.90 8.50 10.23
C PHE A 209 17.53 8.33 10.89
N THR A 210 16.58 9.21 10.58
CA THR A 210 15.20 9.11 11.10
C THR A 210 14.56 7.78 10.69
N ILE A 211 14.67 7.38 9.42
CA ILE A 211 14.11 6.11 8.94
C ILE A 211 14.73 4.91 9.67
N VAL A 212 16.06 4.88 9.78
CA VAL A 212 16.79 3.81 10.48
C VAL A 212 16.39 3.79 11.95
N PHE A 213 16.32 4.95 12.61
CA PHE A 213 15.88 5.07 13.99
C PHE A 213 14.45 4.56 14.18
N THR A 214 13.51 4.90 13.29
CA THR A 214 12.14 4.40 13.30
C THR A 214 12.09 2.88 13.17
N MET A 215 12.86 2.30 12.24
CA MET A 215 12.93 0.84 12.06
C MET A 215 13.49 0.15 13.31
N ILE A 216 14.55 0.72 13.90
CA ILE A 216 15.11 0.25 15.17
C ILE A 216 14.04 0.30 16.25
N LEU A 217 13.35 1.43 16.43
CA LEU A 217 12.28 1.59 17.41
C LEU A 217 11.17 0.54 17.23
N TYR A 218 10.77 0.24 15.99
CA TYR A 218 9.81 -0.83 15.71
C TYR A 218 10.32 -2.21 16.12
N VAL A 219 11.58 -2.54 15.80
CA VAL A 219 12.21 -3.79 16.24
C VAL A 219 12.30 -3.87 17.77
N PHE A 220 12.63 -2.76 18.43
CA PHE A 220 12.65 -2.66 19.89
C PHE A 220 11.26 -2.92 20.49
N LEU A 221 10.21 -2.27 19.96
CA LEU A 221 8.83 -2.49 20.38
C LEU A 221 8.41 -3.94 20.17
N ARG A 222 8.81 -4.57 19.08
CA ARG A 222 8.43 -5.95 18.80
C ARG A 222 9.18 -6.95 19.68
N LYS A 223 10.45 -6.72 20.00
CA LYS A 223 11.29 -7.63 20.78
C LYS A 223 11.06 -7.53 22.29
N TRP A 224 10.83 -6.32 22.78
CA TRP A 224 10.71 -6.03 24.22
C TRP A 224 9.34 -5.49 24.62
N GLY A 225 8.42 -5.34 23.68
CA GLY A 225 7.04 -4.96 23.97
C GLY A 225 6.27 -6.08 24.66
N PRO A 226 5.14 -5.73 25.30
CA PRO A 226 4.34 -6.68 26.08
C PRO A 226 3.57 -7.69 25.21
N TYR A 227 3.50 -7.46 23.89
CA TYR A 227 2.76 -8.31 22.97
C TYR A 227 3.71 -9.18 22.15
N GLY A 228 3.67 -10.49 22.38
CA GLY A 228 4.41 -11.49 21.63
C GLY A 228 3.87 -11.69 20.21
N GLY A 229 4.64 -12.38 19.36
CA GLY A 229 4.18 -12.82 18.03
C GLY A 229 5.24 -12.83 16.92
N HIS A 230 5.10 -13.80 16.01
CA HIS A 230 5.89 -13.98 14.78
C HIS A 230 7.40 -14.24 15.00
N GLU A 231 7.79 -14.83 16.13
CA GLU A 231 9.20 -15.12 16.50
C GLU A 231 9.97 -15.90 15.40
N GLU A 232 9.23 -16.63 14.58
CA GLU A 232 9.69 -17.34 13.38
C GLU A 232 10.43 -16.43 12.38
N GLN A 233 10.07 -15.14 12.31
CA GLN A 233 10.73 -14.14 11.47
C GLN A 233 12.13 -13.73 11.98
N ILE A 234 12.55 -14.21 13.15
CA ILE A 234 13.87 -13.95 13.74
C ILE A 234 14.81 -15.14 13.49
N ASN A 235 14.28 -16.30 13.06
CA ASN A 235 15.08 -17.51 12.90
C ASN A 235 15.82 -17.54 11.55
N ILE A 236 17.16 -17.40 11.60
CA ILE A 236 18.04 -17.37 10.42
C ILE A 236 17.98 -18.70 9.63
N SER A 237 17.77 -19.84 10.29
CA SER A 237 17.74 -21.13 9.58
C SER A 237 16.54 -21.26 8.64
N ALA A 238 15.44 -20.56 8.92
CA ALA A 238 14.24 -20.57 8.08
C ALA A 238 14.46 -19.88 6.73
N PHE A 239 15.48 -19.01 6.59
CA PHE A 239 15.71 -18.24 5.36
C PHE A 239 16.03 -19.12 4.14
N LYS A 240 16.79 -20.20 4.33
CA LYS A 240 17.15 -21.10 3.23
C LYS A 240 15.91 -21.80 2.69
N ASP A 241 15.09 -22.37 3.59
CA ASP A 241 13.87 -23.08 3.23
C ASP A 241 12.85 -22.13 2.58
N SER A 242 12.78 -20.90 3.10
CA SER A 242 11.97 -19.82 2.55
C SER A 242 12.34 -19.48 1.11
N PHE A 243 13.64 -19.39 0.82
CA PHE A 243 14.14 -19.11 -0.51
C PHE A 243 13.79 -20.23 -1.49
N THR A 244 14.03 -21.49 -1.12
CA THR A 244 13.69 -22.64 -1.96
C THR A 244 12.18 -22.76 -2.22
N ASN A 245 11.34 -22.48 -1.22
CA ASN A 245 9.89 -22.50 -1.36
C ASN A 245 9.41 -21.37 -2.28
N SER A 246 9.92 -20.15 -2.09
CA SER A 246 9.65 -19.00 -2.94
C SER A 246 9.99 -19.28 -4.41
N LEU A 247 11.15 -19.89 -4.70
CA LEU A 247 11.52 -20.30 -6.05
C LEU A 247 10.53 -21.30 -6.65
N THR A 248 10.10 -22.28 -5.86
CA THR A 248 9.09 -23.26 -6.30
C THR A 248 7.77 -22.56 -6.67
N TYR A 249 7.30 -21.61 -5.86
CA TYR A 249 6.10 -20.86 -6.16
C TYR A 249 6.23 -20.00 -7.42
N LEU A 250 7.41 -19.42 -7.69
CA LEU A 250 7.67 -18.63 -8.90
C LEU A 250 7.51 -19.43 -10.20
N MET A 251 7.77 -20.73 -10.18
CA MET A 251 7.65 -21.59 -11.35
C MET A 251 6.20 -21.93 -11.71
N THR A 252 5.22 -21.54 -10.90
CA THR A 252 3.80 -21.75 -11.19
C THR A 252 3.21 -20.57 -11.98
N ILE A 253 2.19 -20.81 -12.82
CA ILE A 253 1.49 -19.74 -13.56
C ILE A 253 0.93 -18.69 -12.59
N LYS A 254 0.33 -19.15 -11.47
CA LYS A 254 -0.15 -18.27 -10.40
C LYS A 254 0.99 -17.43 -9.81
N GLY A 255 2.16 -18.03 -9.61
CA GLY A 255 3.36 -17.34 -9.13
C GLY A 255 3.87 -16.30 -10.11
N LEU A 256 3.94 -16.61 -11.40
CA LEU A 256 4.32 -15.63 -12.43
C LEU A 256 3.35 -14.43 -12.42
N TYR A 257 2.05 -14.68 -12.35
CA TYR A 257 1.04 -13.63 -12.32
C TYR A 257 1.09 -12.77 -11.04
N ILE A 258 1.23 -13.38 -9.86
CA ILE A 258 1.17 -12.63 -8.59
C ILE A 258 2.53 -12.05 -8.19
N ASN A 259 3.64 -12.72 -8.50
CA ASN A 259 4.97 -12.32 -8.04
C ASN A 259 5.80 -11.59 -9.10
N VAL A 260 5.79 -12.05 -10.35
CA VAL A 260 6.69 -11.53 -11.40
C VAL A 260 6.03 -10.39 -12.17
N LEU A 261 4.75 -10.51 -12.51
CA LEU A 261 4.04 -9.50 -13.29
C LEU A 261 4.06 -8.10 -12.64
N PRO A 262 3.88 -7.92 -11.32
CA PRO A 262 3.96 -6.59 -10.72
C PRO A 262 5.33 -5.93 -10.87
N MET A 263 6.40 -6.71 -10.74
CA MET A 263 7.77 -6.26 -11.02
C MET A 263 7.94 -5.86 -12.48
N ALA A 264 7.48 -6.70 -13.40
CA ALA A 264 7.55 -6.44 -14.84
C ALA A 264 6.78 -5.17 -15.24
N ILE A 265 5.61 -4.93 -14.64
CA ILE A 265 4.82 -3.71 -14.85
C ILE A 265 5.59 -2.45 -14.39
N LEU A 266 6.19 -2.47 -13.19
CA LEU A 266 6.97 -1.32 -12.71
C LEU A 266 8.20 -1.07 -13.59
N LEU A 267 8.92 -2.13 -13.97
CA LEU A 267 10.07 -2.01 -14.88
C LEU A 267 9.65 -1.49 -16.26
N PHE A 268 8.51 -1.94 -16.80
CA PHE A 268 7.95 -1.42 -18.03
C PHE A 268 7.74 0.10 -17.96
N PHE A 269 7.10 0.60 -16.90
CA PHE A 269 6.90 2.04 -16.74
C PHE A 269 8.21 2.81 -16.59
N PHE A 270 9.23 2.23 -15.93
CA PHE A 270 10.55 2.86 -15.86
C PHE A 270 11.20 2.96 -17.24
N PHE A 271 11.36 1.84 -17.96
CA PHE A 271 12.09 1.81 -19.23
C PHE A 271 11.40 2.60 -20.35
N PHE A 272 10.07 2.77 -20.29
CA PHE A 272 9.33 3.57 -21.26
C PHE A 272 9.18 5.05 -20.88
N SER A 273 9.52 5.42 -19.65
CA SER A 273 9.54 6.82 -19.21
C SER A 273 10.66 7.63 -19.88
N LYS A 274 10.53 8.96 -19.91
CA LYS A 274 11.52 9.86 -20.52
C LYS A 274 12.60 10.30 -19.52
N LYS A 275 12.28 10.31 -18.23
CA LYS A 275 13.15 10.84 -17.17
C LYS A 275 13.78 9.68 -16.42
N ASP A 276 15.10 9.63 -16.45
CA ASP A 276 15.84 8.72 -15.61
C ASP A 276 15.82 9.24 -14.16
N ILE A 277 15.19 8.48 -13.27
CA ILE A 277 15.32 8.69 -11.83
C ILE A 277 16.44 7.76 -11.37
N PRO A 278 17.61 8.29 -10.99
CA PRO A 278 18.78 7.47 -10.71
C PRO A 278 18.48 6.37 -9.69
N GLY A 279 18.77 5.13 -10.05
CA GLY A 279 18.60 3.95 -9.18
C GLY A 279 17.17 3.43 -9.06
N LEU A 280 16.15 4.11 -9.59
CA LEU A 280 14.75 3.70 -9.40
C LEU A 280 14.43 2.32 -10.00
N TRP A 281 15.05 1.95 -11.12
CA TRP A 281 14.85 0.63 -11.75
C TRP A 281 15.33 -0.54 -10.89
N THR A 282 16.33 -0.32 -10.03
CA THR A 282 16.82 -1.36 -9.11
C THR A 282 15.87 -1.60 -7.96
N PHE A 283 14.98 -0.65 -7.66
CA PHE A 283 14.08 -0.72 -6.52
C PHE A 283 13.15 -1.94 -6.53
N PRO A 284 12.35 -2.19 -7.59
CA PRO A 284 11.51 -3.38 -7.66
C PRO A 284 12.34 -4.68 -7.64
N LEU A 285 13.56 -4.69 -8.19
CA LEU A 285 14.46 -5.85 -8.13
C LEU A 285 14.93 -6.14 -6.70
N VAL A 286 15.37 -5.12 -5.97
CA VAL A 286 15.80 -5.27 -4.56
C VAL A 286 14.65 -5.79 -3.71
N LEU A 287 13.44 -5.22 -3.85
CA LEU A 287 12.26 -5.72 -3.14
C LEU A 287 11.89 -7.15 -3.54
N PHE A 288 12.07 -7.51 -4.81
CA PHE A 288 11.83 -8.88 -5.29
C PHE A 288 12.80 -9.88 -4.63
N PHE A 289 14.10 -9.56 -4.61
CA PHE A 289 15.12 -10.40 -3.96
C PHE A 289 14.93 -10.50 -2.45
N ILE A 290 14.54 -9.41 -1.79
CA ILE A 290 14.18 -9.46 -0.36
C ILE A 290 12.94 -10.37 -0.19
N GLY A 291 11.93 -10.22 -1.04
CA GLY A 291 10.71 -11.04 -1.00
C GLY A 291 10.98 -12.54 -1.13
N LEU A 292 11.96 -12.95 -1.93
CA LEU A 292 12.37 -14.36 -2.03
C LEU A 292 12.76 -14.95 -0.66
N THR A 293 13.37 -14.13 0.20
CA THR A 293 13.89 -14.58 1.50
C THR A 293 12.85 -14.57 2.64
N MET A 294 11.72 -13.86 2.48
CA MET A 294 10.74 -13.66 3.57
C MET A 294 9.67 -14.76 3.72
N ASN A 295 9.85 -15.92 3.08
CA ASN A 295 8.93 -17.08 3.09
C ASN A 295 7.47 -16.79 2.71
N MET A 296 7.20 -15.73 1.95
CA MET A 296 5.82 -15.35 1.73
C MET A 296 5.31 -15.96 0.42
N ALA A 297 4.69 -17.14 0.50
CA ALA A 297 4.00 -17.78 -0.62
C ALA A 297 3.10 -16.76 -1.33
N PHE A 298 3.31 -16.56 -2.64
CA PHE A 298 2.54 -15.64 -3.49
C PHE A 298 2.43 -14.17 -2.99
N ASN A 299 3.45 -13.65 -2.31
CA ASN A 299 3.43 -12.28 -1.76
C ASN A 299 4.63 -11.42 -2.20
N ILE A 300 5.51 -11.93 -3.07
CA ILE A 300 6.69 -11.18 -3.54
C ILE A 300 6.22 -9.96 -4.35
N GLY A 301 5.25 -10.13 -5.24
CA GLY A 301 4.74 -9.02 -6.07
C GLY A 301 4.02 -7.95 -5.25
N ARG A 302 3.32 -8.36 -4.18
CA ARG A 302 2.77 -7.45 -3.16
C ARG A 302 3.88 -6.59 -2.55
N LEU A 303 5.00 -7.19 -2.15
CA LEU A 303 6.15 -6.45 -1.62
C LEU A 303 6.74 -5.49 -2.66
N VAL A 304 6.98 -5.97 -3.88
CA VAL A 304 7.52 -5.16 -4.99
C VAL A 304 6.64 -3.94 -5.27
N LEU A 305 5.33 -4.10 -5.24
CA LEU A 305 4.41 -3.00 -5.50
C LEU A 305 4.49 -1.89 -4.46
N HIS A 306 5.02 -2.12 -3.26
CA HIS A 306 5.24 -1.00 -2.34
C HIS A 306 6.21 0.05 -2.90
N ALA A 307 6.96 -0.24 -3.96
CA ALA A 307 7.72 0.76 -4.73
C ALA A 307 6.85 1.62 -5.67
N LEU A 308 5.61 1.23 -5.98
CA LEU A 308 4.70 1.93 -6.92
C LEU A 308 4.59 3.44 -6.67
N PRO A 309 4.49 3.96 -5.43
CA PRO A 309 4.43 5.40 -5.19
C PRO A 309 5.56 6.17 -5.90
N PHE A 310 6.78 5.61 -5.87
CA PHE A 310 7.97 6.21 -6.47
C PHE A 310 7.98 6.15 -8.00
N PHE A 311 7.16 5.26 -8.59
CA PHE A 311 7.01 5.08 -10.03
C PHE A 311 5.86 5.92 -10.63
N ILE A 312 5.08 6.64 -9.81
CA ILE A 312 4.00 7.53 -10.28
C ILE A 312 4.47 8.48 -11.41
N PRO A 313 5.62 9.17 -11.31
CA PRO A 313 6.13 10.00 -12.41
C PRO A 313 6.44 9.20 -13.69
N SER A 314 6.98 7.99 -13.56
CA SER A 314 7.31 7.11 -14.69
C SER A 314 6.06 6.59 -15.39
N ILE A 315 4.99 6.27 -14.64
CA ILE A 315 3.67 5.91 -15.19
C ILE A 315 3.14 7.05 -16.04
N TYR A 316 3.11 8.28 -15.50
CA TYR A 316 2.63 9.45 -16.24
C TYR A 316 3.35 9.66 -17.57
N GLN A 317 4.68 9.62 -17.54
CA GLN A 317 5.49 9.85 -18.74
C GLN A 317 5.32 8.73 -19.77
N THR A 318 5.14 7.49 -19.31
CA THR A 318 4.86 6.36 -20.21
C THR A 318 3.51 6.54 -20.89
N VAL A 319 2.47 6.91 -20.14
CA VAL A 319 1.14 7.21 -20.70
C VAL A 319 1.24 8.34 -21.72
N GLU A 320 1.88 9.46 -21.36
CA GLU A 320 2.11 10.59 -22.27
C GLU A 320 2.80 10.15 -23.57
N ARG A 321 3.86 9.34 -23.47
CA ARG A 321 4.63 8.88 -24.63
C ARG A 321 3.84 7.96 -25.54
N LEU A 322 3.10 7.00 -24.98
CA LEU A 322 2.29 6.07 -25.75
C LEU A 322 1.14 6.80 -26.47
N SER A 323 0.52 7.79 -25.83
CA SER A 323 -0.55 8.59 -26.45
C SER A 323 -0.05 9.56 -27.53
N THR A 324 1.16 10.11 -27.39
CA THR A 324 1.71 11.07 -28.38
C THR A 324 2.31 10.40 -29.62
N ARG A 325 2.83 9.17 -29.51
CA ARG A 325 3.38 8.42 -30.65
C ARG A 325 2.33 7.97 -31.67
N GLN A 326 1.07 7.82 -31.25
CA GLN A 326 -0.01 7.44 -32.17
C GLN A 326 -0.35 8.52 -33.19
N PHE A 327 0.01 9.79 -32.93
CA PHE A 327 -0.29 10.91 -33.81
C PHE A 327 0.83 11.26 -34.80
N SER A 328 2.01 10.63 -34.72
CA SER A 328 3.16 10.93 -35.61
C SER A 328 3.32 9.97 -36.79
N HIS A 329 2.41 9.01 -36.94
CA HIS A 329 2.41 8.03 -38.04
C HIS A 329 1.10 8.03 -38.85
N GLY A 330 0.35 9.13 -38.81
CA GLY A 330 -0.86 9.36 -39.62
C GLY A 330 -0.58 10.24 -40.82
#